data_AF-A0A3B3QQI2-F1
#
_entry.id   AF-A0A3B3QQI2-F1
#
_cell.length_a   1.000
_cell.length_b   1.000
_cell.length_c   1.000
_cell.angle_alpha   90.00
_cell.angle_beta   90.00
_cell.angle_gamma   90.00
#
_symmetry.space_group_name_H-M   'P 1'
#
loop_
_entity.id
_entity.type
_entity.pdbx_description
1 polymer ?
#
loop_
_entity_poly.entity_id
_entity_poly.type
_entity_poly.pdbx_seq_one_letter_code
_entity_poly.pdbx_strand_id
1 'polypeptide(L)'
;MDEELIGFFREPCSQCSVVNWGVTEEGGYYCKSCHNVIERTVEVTDPSCVTGSRVSAISHGAKKPAKQKHGKDWMVCEGFQFILKQQAEALLAMGVRPELKDDILCNFWRGYLHKSQQAYTTKPLYSVTSQQESDSCPESLAASELSCLSKAETESDMDGARSTISGWSSDGGRLSSVCTEALDSSLYCSARERRMHHLMTMPMTLAFLHLSLLWLQEAITLADLLRFTAEGHIPYINAYQNFPEDMKLFGRDALIFRVESLPSYKMVQEEAHNLAIFLDLPRFPPLTSACLLHPSLLCLRYLMELNLPDELHVWVCWVMQQAGVGKDTFLTYDPWAEKSGLLNYDILASALIVVTLKLLFKLDDQQEWCLSNSADDENKQNQDSSIFCFRKWYKTVQGALVVAKEAEEQAMARKSWKSQKPVYPSMRNKSVVIKRRRVVEQLQAQFQKLTGSDPQPRQDSPSSFRLRWGEEDGGGPSYQGRRLGSAVKKRKGSARPSNPTYWHTALSSCKPRHCTDHFLEMEDSLPRSYVSVLGMVSFLLGVQETHVHAEVCLLERLLFKRPCQPRTKTSHGSRRKK
;
A
#
# COMPACT_ATOMS: atom_id res chain seq x y z
N MET A 1 7.98 -24.82 38.53
CA MET A 1 7.50 -26.18 38.21
C MET A 1 8.68 -27.07 37.81
N ASP A 2 9.70 -27.23 38.67
CA ASP A 2 11.09 -27.24 38.14
C ASP A 2 11.92 -28.50 38.48
N GLU A 3 11.57 -29.30 39.47
CA GLU A 3 12.47 -30.35 39.98
C GLU A 3 12.46 -31.64 39.13
N GLU A 4 11.31 -32.06 38.61
CA GLU A 4 11.16 -33.30 37.81
C GLU A 4 12.01 -33.28 36.52
N LEU A 5 12.32 -32.09 35.96
CA LEU A 5 13.15 -31.91 34.75
C LEU A 5 14.66 -31.77 35.03
N ILE A 6 15.06 -31.54 36.29
CA ILE A 6 16.47 -31.39 36.68
C ILE A 6 17.09 -32.73 37.11
N GLY A 7 16.28 -33.69 37.57
CA GLY A 7 16.74 -34.94 38.19
C GLY A 7 17.70 -35.80 37.35
N PHE A 8 17.71 -35.63 36.01
CA PHE A 8 18.58 -36.35 35.07
C PHE A 8 19.90 -35.62 34.74
N PHE A 9 20.02 -34.31 35.01
CA PHE A 9 21.18 -33.51 34.59
C PHE A 9 22.15 -33.25 35.75
N ARG A 10 23.12 -34.17 35.91
CA ARG A 10 24.12 -34.16 37.01
C ARG A 10 25.50 -33.61 36.62
N GLU A 11 25.67 -33.09 35.40
CA GLU A 11 26.96 -32.52 34.98
C GLU A 11 27.26 -31.19 35.71
N PRO A 12 28.53 -30.94 36.08
CA PRO A 12 28.94 -29.66 36.67
C PRO A 12 28.99 -28.56 35.60
N CYS A 13 28.66 -27.32 35.97
CA CYS A 13 28.77 -26.20 35.05
C CYS A 13 30.23 -25.93 34.65
N SER A 14 30.50 -25.85 33.34
CA SER A 14 31.85 -25.62 32.78
C SER A 14 32.53 -24.31 33.20
N GLN A 15 31.80 -23.38 33.83
CA GLN A 15 32.31 -22.06 34.25
C GLN A 15 32.49 -21.92 35.78
N CYS A 16 31.82 -22.74 36.60
CA CYS A 16 31.87 -22.63 38.06
C CYS A 16 31.89 -23.98 38.81
N SER A 17 31.90 -25.10 38.10
CA SER A 17 31.87 -26.47 38.59
C SER A 17 30.65 -26.87 39.45
N VAL A 18 29.68 -25.98 39.66
CA VAL A 18 28.47 -26.26 40.46
C VAL A 18 27.45 -27.05 39.64
N VAL A 19 26.93 -28.14 40.20
CA VAL A 19 25.76 -28.88 39.67
C VAL A 19 24.47 -28.21 40.21
N ASN A 20 24.14 -27.04 39.67
CA ASN A 20 22.94 -26.29 40.08
C ASN A 20 22.31 -25.59 38.86
N TRP A 21 21.28 -26.23 38.30
CA TRP A 21 20.69 -25.86 37.02
C TRP A 21 19.24 -25.41 37.16
N GLY A 22 18.80 -24.55 36.24
CA GLY A 22 17.41 -24.18 35.98
C GLY A 22 17.12 -24.28 34.48
N VAL A 23 15.85 -24.16 34.11
CA VAL A 23 15.38 -24.20 32.71
C VAL A 23 14.74 -22.85 32.38
N THR A 24 15.04 -22.29 31.20
CA THR A 24 14.44 -21.04 30.71
C THR A 24 13.03 -21.28 30.16
N GLU A 25 12.22 -20.23 29.97
CA GLU A 25 10.92 -20.35 29.28
C GLU A 25 11.03 -20.86 27.83
N GLU A 26 12.23 -20.82 27.24
CA GLU A 26 12.57 -21.36 25.93
C GLU A 26 13.11 -22.81 25.96
N GLY A 27 13.19 -23.45 27.13
CA GLY A 27 13.59 -24.84 27.29
C GLY A 27 15.11 -25.10 27.28
N GLY A 28 15.94 -24.07 27.43
CA GLY A 28 17.40 -24.21 27.59
C GLY A 28 17.82 -24.31 29.05
N TYR A 29 18.88 -25.05 29.36
CA TYR A 29 19.42 -25.14 30.72
C TYR A 29 20.34 -23.95 31.02
N TYR A 30 20.23 -23.36 32.21
CA TYR A 30 21.14 -22.33 32.71
C TYR A 30 21.63 -22.65 34.12
N CYS A 31 22.87 -22.30 34.44
CA CYS A 31 23.41 -22.49 35.78
C CYS A 31 22.86 -21.41 36.72
N LYS A 32 22.21 -21.79 37.81
CA LYS A 32 21.66 -20.87 38.83
C LYS A 32 22.76 -20.16 39.65
N SER A 33 24.01 -20.60 39.57
CA SER A 33 25.13 -20.04 40.35
C SER A 33 26.05 -19.09 39.54
N CYS A 34 26.00 -19.11 38.21
CA CYS A 34 26.79 -18.18 37.36
C CYS A 34 26.05 -17.68 36.11
N HIS A 35 24.77 -18.00 35.95
CA HIS A 35 23.90 -17.65 34.82
C HIS A 35 24.36 -18.09 33.42
N ASN A 36 25.42 -18.89 33.31
CA ASN A 36 25.85 -19.48 32.04
C ASN A 36 24.77 -20.41 31.47
N VAL A 37 24.41 -20.21 30.20
CA VAL A 37 23.37 -20.96 29.48
C VAL A 37 24.02 -22.01 28.57
N ILE A 38 23.47 -23.22 28.52
CA ILE A 38 23.94 -24.31 27.64
C ILE A 38 22.84 -24.75 26.67
N GLU A 39 23.25 -25.06 25.44
CA GLU A 39 22.32 -25.28 24.32
C GLU A 39 21.81 -26.73 24.16
N ARG A 40 22.13 -27.62 25.11
CA ARG A 40 21.70 -29.03 25.09
C ARG A 40 20.18 -29.15 25.28
N THR A 41 19.48 -29.47 24.20
CA THR A 41 18.15 -30.09 24.27
C THR A 41 18.25 -31.55 24.71
N VAL A 42 17.20 -32.07 25.36
CA VAL A 42 17.15 -33.49 25.77
C VAL A 42 17.13 -34.41 24.55
N GLU A 43 18.24 -35.12 24.31
CA GLU A 43 18.27 -36.27 23.40
C GLU A 43 17.79 -37.51 24.17
N VAL A 44 16.66 -38.08 23.76
CA VAL A 44 16.13 -39.32 24.35
C VAL A 44 16.81 -40.52 23.69
N THR A 45 18.04 -40.78 24.14
CA THR A 45 18.85 -41.91 23.68
C THR A 45 18.60 -43.12 24.59
N ASP A 46 17.62 -43.95 24.22
CA ASP A 46 17.36 -45.24 24.89
C ASP A 46 17.76 -46.42 23.97
N PRO A 47 18.99 -46.94 24.10
CA PRO A 47 19.47 -48.08 23.33
C PRO A 47 19.17 -49.42 24.03
N SER A 48 17.99 -49.59 24.64
CA SER A 48 17.64 -50.81 25.41
C SER A 48 16.30 -51.47 25.01
N CYS A 49 16.14 -51.81 23.73
CA CYS A 49 15.07 -52.70 23.28
C CYS A 49 15.29 -54.14 23.82
N VAL A 50 14.81 -54.38 25.03
CA VAL A 50 14.76 -55.71 25.67
C VAL A 50 13.30 -56.18 25.77
N THR A 51 13.08 -57.44 25.44
CA THR A 51 11.75 -57.99 25.16
C THR A 51 10.87 -58.17 26.40
N GLY A 52 9.68 -57.59 26.37
CA GLY A 52 8.47 -58.17 26.95
C GLY A 52 8.32 -58.14 28.47
N SER A 53 7.64 -57.12 29.00
CA SER A 53 6.90 -57.22 30.26
C SER A 53 5.68 -56.29 30.27
N ARG A 54 4.69 -56.64 31.10
CA ARG A 54 3.33 -56.05 31.06
C ARG A 54 3.33 -54.67 31.71
N VAL A 55 2.83 -53.66 31.00
CA VAL A 55 2.69 -52.29 31.52
C VAL A 55 1.56 -52.25 32.56
N SER A 56 1.91 -52.13 33.84
CA SER A 56 0.98 -51.72 34.89
C SER A 56 0.93 -50.19 34.97
N ALA A 57 -0.20 -49.60 34.54
CA ALA A 57 -0.38 -48.15 34.53
C ALA A 57 -0.36 -47.57 35.95
N ILE A 58 0.56 -46.64 36.21
CA ILE A 58 0.56 -45.84 37.45
C ILE A 58 -0.48 -44.72 37.30
N SER A 59 -1.44 -44.65 38.21
CA SER A 59 -2.50 -43.66 38.19
C SER A 59 -2.01 -42.29 38.67
N HIS A 60 -1.72 -41.40 37.72
CA HIS A 60 -1.46 -39.99 38.04
C HIS A 60 -2.73 -39.33 38.59
N GLY A 61 -2.71 -39.00 39.89
CA GLY A 61 -3.77 -38.24 40.55
C GLY A 61 -3.98 -36.86 39.89
N ALA A 62 -5.23 -36.40 39.88
CA ALA A 62 -5.63 -35.18 39.16
C ALA A 62 -4.94 -33.91 39.69
N LYS A 63 -3.86 -33.47 39.00
CA LYS A 63 -3.26 -32.15 39.21
C LYS A 63 -4.32 -31.08 38.87
N LYS A 64 -4.65 -30.19 39.83
CA LYS A 64 -5.56 -29.05 39.60
C LYS A 64 -5.01 -28.20 38.45
N PRO A 65 -5.85 -27.69 37.52
CA PRO A 65 -5.37 -26.94 36.36
C PRO A 65 -4.65 -25.66 36.82
N ALA A 66 -3.42 -25.48 36.36
CA ALA A 66 -2.71 -24.22 36.51
C ALA A 66 -3.42 -23.13 35.68
N LYS A 67 -3.53 -21.91 36.22
CA LYS A 67 -4.08 -20.76 35.48
C LYS A 67 -3.13 -20.37 34.35
N GLN A 68 -3.34 -20.93 33.17
CA GLN A 68 -2.70 -20.44 31.94
C GLN A 68 -3.19 -19.01 31.66
N LYS A 69 -2.31 -18.15 31.12
CA LYS A 69 -2.69 -16.82 30.63
C LYS A 69 -3.46 -16.96 29.31
N HIS A 70 -4.73 -17.36 29.37
CA HIS A 70 -5.64 -17.30 28.23
C HIS A 70 -5.66 -15.88 27.63
N GLY A 71 -5.90 -15.77 26.32
CA GLY A 71 -6.38 -14.51 25.76
C GLY A 71 -7.83 -14.26 26.20
N LYS A 72 -8.34 -13.06 25.92
CA LYS A 72 -9.80 -12.85 25.90
C LYS A 72 -10.33 -13.28 24.54
N ASP A 73 -11.57 -13.72 24.48
CA ASP A 73 -12.23 -14.00 23.21
C ASP A 73 -12.52 -12.67 22.51
N TRP A 74 -12.30 -12.61 21.19
CA TRP A 74 -12.34 -11.37 20.39
C TRP A 74 -12.78 -11.65 18.94
N MET A 75 -13.22 -10.61 18.25
CA MET A 75 -13.73 -10.66 16.87
C MET A 75 -12.73 -10.04 15.88
N VAL A 76 -12.59 -10.59 14.68
CA VAL A 76 -11.65 -10.09 13.64
C VAL A 76 -11.86 -8.60 13.35
N CYS A 77 -13.11 -8.12 13.39
CA CYS A 77 -13.43 -6.71 13.20
C CYS A 77 -12.84 -5.78 14.30
N GLU A 78 -12.68 -6.25 15.54
CA GLU A 78 -12.03 -5.48 16.63
C GLU A 78 -10.54 -5.28 16.36
N GLY A 79 -9.89 -6.25 15.70
CA GLY A 79 -8.50 -6.12 15.25
C GLY A 79 -8.34 -5.09 14.15
N PHE A 80 -9.27 -5.05 13.19
CA PHE A 80 -9.29 -3.98 12.18
C PHE A 80 -9.59 -2.61 12.80
N GLN A 81 -10.47 -2.53 13.81
CA GLN A 81 -10.70 -1.30 14.58
C GLN A 81 -9.43 -0.81 15.28
N PHE A 82 -8.60 -1.71 15.82
CA PHE A 82 -7.31 -1.36 16.44
C PHE A 82 -6.26 -0.92 15.40
N ILE A 83 -6.25 -1.49 14.20
CA ILE A 83 -5.40 -1.03 13.09
C ILE A 83 -5.83 0.37 12.63
N LEU A 84 -7.12 0.57 12.32
CA LEU A 84 -7.68 1.85 11.90
C LEU A 84 -7.41 2.96 12.93
N LYS A 85 -7.56 2.67 14.22
CA LYS A 85 -7.26 3.63 15.30
C LYS A 85 -5.80 4.10 15.25
N GLN A 86 -4.84 3.17 15.15
CA GLN A 86 -3.42 3.53 15.10
C GLN A 86 -3.05 4.29 13.83
N GLN A 87 -3.64 3.93 12.68
CA GLN A 87 -3.42 4.62 11.42
C GLN A 87 -3.95 6.06 11.46
N ALA A 88 -5.13 6.25 12.05
CA ALA A 88 -5.67 7.59 12.30
C ALA A 88 -4.78 8.37 13.28
N GLU A 89 -4.30 7.76 14.36
CA GLU A 89 -3.39 8.40 15.32
C GLU A 89 -2.04 8.79 14.68
N ALA A 90 -1.55 8.02 13.70
CA ALA A 90 -0.40 8.41 12.87
C ALA A 90 -0.70 9.60 11.93
N LEU A 91 -1.88 9.65 11.30
CA LEU A 91 -2.31 10.81 10.50
C LEU A 91 -2.44 12.09 11.37
N LEU A 92 -2.98 11.98 12.58
CA LEU A 92 -3.07 13.10 13.53
C LEU A 92 -1.67 13.59 13.96
N ALA A 93 -0.72 12.67 14.17
CA ALA A 93 0.67 13.02 14.46
C ALA A 93 1.38 13.75 13.29
N MET A 94 0.89 13.58 12.07
CA MET A 94 1.33 14.33 10.88
C MET A 94 0.57 15.65 10.65
N GLY A 95 -0.26 16.07 11.61
CA GLY A 95 -0.96 17.36 11.57
C GLY A 95 -2.33 17.34 10.89
N VAL A 96 -2.88 16.16 10.56
CA VAL A 96 -4.27 16.06 10.09
C VAL A 96 -5.24 16.39 11.24
N ARG A 97 -6.37 17.00 10.90
CA ARG A 97 -7.38 17.45 11.88
C ARG A 97 -8.00 16.32 12.70
N PRO A 98 -8.22 16.51 14.03
CA PRO A 98 -8.77 15.49 14.93
C PRO A 98 -10.14 14.95 14.51
N GLU A 99 -10.96 15.77 13.84
CA GLU A 99 -12.25 15.36 13.26
C GLU A 99 -12.13 14.12 12.36
N LEU A 100 -10.96 13.86 11.74
CA LEU A 100 -10.75 12.67 10.91
C LEU A 100 -11.01 11.39 11.68
N LYS A 101 -10.50 11.31 12.92
CA LYS A 101 -10.53 10.09 13.71
C LYS A 101 -11.88 9.92 14.40
N ASP A 102 -12.29 10.93 15.15
CA ASP A 102 -13.37 10.80 16.12
C ASP A 102 -14.76 11.10 15.53
N ASP A 103 -14.85 11.99 14.53
CA ASP A 103 -16.11 12.31 13.84
C ASP A 103 -16.30 11.52 12.54
N ILE A 104 -15.32 11.52 11.64
CA ILE A 104 -15.49 10.98 10.28
C ILE A 104 -15.26 9.47 10.24
N LEU A 105 -14.03 9.02 10.53
CA LEU A 105 -13.64 7.61 10.48
C LEU A 105 -14.47 6.76 11.47
N CYS A 106 -14.74 7.27 12.68
CA CYS A 106 -15.55 6.57 13.66
C CYS A 106 -16.98 6.31 13.15
N ASN A 107 -17.61 7.28 12.49
CA ASN A 107 -18.97 7.12 11.96
C ASN A 107 -19.00 6.25 10.70
N PHE A 108 -18.02 6.37 9.79
CA PHE A 108 -17.88 5.44 8.66
C PHE A 108 -17.69 3.99 9.14
N TRP A 109 -16.84 3.77 10.15
CA TRP A 109 -16.60 2.44 10.73
C TRP A 109 -17.83 1.86 11.44
N ARG A 110 -18.56 2.67 12.22
CA ARG A 110 -19.84 2.27 12.86
C ARG A 110 -20.89 1.89 11.81
N GLY A 111 -21.04 2.69 10.77
CA GLY A 111 -21.96 2.42 9.65
C GLY A 111 -21.62 1.11 8.93
N TYR A 112 -20.33 0.86 8.69
CA TYR A 112 -19.83 -0.38 8.10
C TYR A 112 -20.13 -1.60 8.98
N LEU A 113 -19.84 -1.54 10.28
CA LEU A 113 -20.09 -2.64 11.22
C LEU A 113 -21.58 -3.00 11.32
N HIS A 114 -22.46 -1.99 11.33
CA HIS A 114 -23.91 -2.18 11.32
C HIS A 114 -24.38 -2.85 10.02
N LYS A 115 -23.99 -2.32 8.86
CA LYS A 115 -24.42 -2.84 7.54
C LYS A 115 -23.88 -4.22 7.21
N SER A 116 -22.63 -4.51 7.59
CA SER A 116 -22.03 -5.84 7.44
C SER A 116 -22.50 -6.84 8.50
N GLN A 117 -23.37 -6.43 9.44
CA GLN A 117 -23.93 -7.27 10.50
C GLN A 117 -22.85 -7.90 11.41
N GLN A 118 -21.67 -7.27 11.49
CA GLN A 118 -20.57 -7.66 12.37
C GLN A 118 -20.74 -7.10 13.79
N ALA A 119 -21.39 -5.93 13.95
CA ALA A 119 -21.80 -5.39 15.24
C ALA A 119 -23.07 -4.52 15.10
N TYR A 120 -23.61 -4.02 16.21
CA TYR A 120 -24.78 -3.10 16.24
C TYR A 120 -26.02 -3.62 15.49
N THR A 121 -26.25 -4.94 15.49
CA THR A 121 -27.37 -5.61 14.80
C THR A 121 -28.10 -6.59 15.74
N THR A 122 -29.41 -6.73 15.55
CA THR A 122 -30.25 -7.72 16.25
C THR A 122 -30.00 -9.17 15.76
N LYS A 123 -29.36 -9.33 14.61
CA LYS A 123 -28.95 -10.62 14.03
C LYS A 123 -27.50 -10.50 13.54
N PRO A 124 -26.50 -10.83 14.37
CA PRO A 124 -25.10 -10.81 13.97
C PRO A 124 -24.74 -12.07 13.17
N LEU A 125 -23.78 -11.97 12.25
CA LEU A 125 -23.42 -13.09 11.35
C LEU A 125 -23.10 -14.41 12.09
N TYR A 126 -22.44 -14.32 13.25
CA TYR A 126 -22.06 -15.48 14.05
C TYR A 126 -23.23 -16.25 14.70
N SER A 127 -24.45 -15.68 14.76
CA SER A 127 -25.59 -16.39 15.38
C SER A 127 -26.16 -17.50 14.49
N VAL A 128 -25.83 -17.52 13.20
CA VAL A 128 -26.34 -18.52 12.24
C VAL A 128 -25.53 -19.82 12.29
N THR A 129 -24.20 -19.70 12.40
CA THR A 129 -23.28 -20.85 12.34
C THR A 129 -23.54 -21.88 13.44
N SER A 130 -23.95 -21.42 14.63
CA SER A 130 -24.27 -22.30 15.78
C SER A 130 -25.55 -23.13 15.63
N GLN A 131 -26.31 -22.97 14.54
CA GLN A 131 -27.51 -23.77 14.25
C GLN A 131 -27.35 -24.74 13.08
N GLN A 132 -26.16 -24.81 12.46
CA GLN A 132 -25.97 -25.54 11.18
C GLN A 132 -25.05 -26.78 11.27
N GLU A 133 -24.70 -27.24 12.48
CA GLU A 133 -24.10 -28.57 12.70
C GLU A 133 -25.15 -29.71 12.68
N SER A 134 -26.12 -29.65 11.74
CA SER A 134 -27.19 -30.65 11.61
C SER A 134 -27.83 -30.65 10.21
N ASP A 135 -27.04 -30.78 9.15
CA ASP A 135 -27.42 -31.64 8.01
C ASP A 135 -26.21 -32.04 7.15
N SER A 136 -26.39 -33.01 6.25
CA SER A 136 -25.29 -33.76 5.62
C SER A 136 -25.16 -33.63 4.10
N CYS A 137 -23.96 -33.99 3.59
CA CYS A 137 -23.59 -34.24 2.19
C CYS A 137 -23.42 -33.01 1.25
N PRO A 138 -22.64 -33.13 0.14
CA PRO A 138 -21.52 -34.05 -0.12
C PRO A 138 -20.22 -33.33 -0.60
N GLU A 139 -19.09 -34.04 -0.61
CA GLU A 139 -17.86 -33.57 -1.26
C GLU A 139 -18.00 -33.49 -2.80
N SER A 140 -17.73 -32.31 -3.40
CA SER A 140 -16.96 -32.20 -4.65
C SER A 140 -16.63 -30.74 -5.03
N LEU A 141 -15.67 -30.57 -5.95
CA LEU A 141 -15.38 -29.37 -6.76
C LEU A 141 -15.03 -28.04 -6.04
N ALA A 142 -13.84 -27.95 -5.45
CA ALA A 142 -13.21 -26.67 -5.07
C ALA A 142 -11.66 -26.67 -5.17
N ALA A 143 -11.10 -27.23 -6.26
CA ALA A 143 -9.65 -27.37 -6.46
C ALA A 143 -9.12 -26.61 -7.70
N SER A 144 -9.51 -25.33 -7.82
CA SER A 144 -9.04 -24.33 -8.80
C SER A 144 -9.34 -22.92 -8.27
N GLU A 145 -9.02 -21.85 -9.01
CA GLU A 145 -9.39 -20.44 -8.71
C GLU A 145 -8.58 -19.72 -7.59
N LEU A 146 -7.30 -20.06 -7.41
CA LEU A 146 -6.33 -19.21 -6.66
C LEU A 146 -5.11 -18.78 -7.52
N SER A 147 -5.30 -18.71 -8.84
CA SER A 147 -4.22 -18.49 -9.83
C SER A 147 -4.52 -17.37 -10.85
N CYS A 148 -5.38 -16.42 -10.50
CA CYS A 148 -6.01 -15.49 -11.46
C CYS A 148 -5.79 -14.00 -11.17
N LEU A 149 -4.59 -13.59 -10.76
CA LEU A 149 -4.17 -12.17 -10.70
C LEU A 149 -2.71 -11.94 -11.16
N SER A 150 -2.25 -12.60 -12.22
CA SER A 150 -1.00 -12.24 -12.91
C SER A 150 -0.92 -12.77 -14.35
N LYS A 151 -0.78 -11.84 -15.30
CA LYS A 151 -0.31 -12.00 -16.69
C LYS A 151 0.28 -10.64 -17.10
N ALA A 152 1.40 -10.51 -17.80
CA ALA A 152 2.45 -11.48 -18.15
C ALA A 152 3.73 -10.68 -18.55
N GLU A 153 4.90 -11.24 -18.83
CA GLU A 153 5.33 -12.66 -18.86
C GLU A 153 6.27 -12.95 -17.66
N THR A 154 7.49 -13.50 -17.67
CA THR A 154 8.38 -14.11 -18.68
C THR A 154 9.21 -15.24 -18.00
N GLU A 155 10.26 -15.77 -18.62
CA GLU A 155 10.84 -17.09 -18.31
C GLU A 155 12.03 -17.09 -17.33
N SER A 156 12.02 -18.03 -16.36
CA SER A 156 13.20 -18.81 -15.93
C SER A 156 12.78 -19.91 -14.94
N ASP A 157 13.22 -21.14 -15.18
CA ASP A 157 12.91 -22.30 -14.34
C ASP A 157 13.77 -22.38 -13.07
N MET A 158 13.15 -22.73 -11.94
CA MET A 158 13.77 -23.61 -10.94
C MET A 158 12.70 -24.30 -10.09
N ASP A 159 12.80 -25.63 -9.98
CA ASP A 159 11.76 -26.46 -9.39
C ASP A 159 11.82 -26.50 -7.84
N GLY A 160 10.66 -26.61 -7.19
CA GLY A 160 10.45 -26.10 -5.82
C GLY A 160 9.44 -26.83 -4.94
N ALA A 161 9.17 -28.10 -5.20
CA ALA A 161 8.52 -29.07 -4.31
C ALA A 161 7.41 -28.54 -3.35
N ARG A 162 6.24 -28.18 -3.90
CA ARG A 162 5.02 -27.97 -3.10
C ARG A 162 4.51 -29.31 -2.55
N SER A 163 4.66 -29.53 -1.24
CA SER A 163 4.13 -30.71 -0.56
C SER A 163 2.70 -30.46 -0.05
N THR A 164 1.72 -31.09 -0.68
CA THR A 164 0.29 -30.96 -0.37
C THR A 164 -0.10 -31.84 0.82
N ILE A 165 -0.55 -31.24 1.93
CA ILE A 165 -1.00 -31.99 3.11
C ILE A 165 -2.53 -32.13 3.10
N SER A 166 -3.02 -33.21 2.49
CA SER A 166 -4.32 -33.79 2.84
C SER A 166 -4.12 -34.79 3.99
N GLY A 167 -5.06 -34.85 4.93
CA GLY A 167 -4.90 -35.70 6.12
C GLY A 167 -5.73 -35.26 7.32
N TRP A 168 -7.06 -35.37 7.21
CA TRP A 168 -7.91 -35.44 8.39
C TRP A 168 -7.85 -36.86 8.96
N SER A 169 -7.48 -36.97 10.23
CA SER A 169 -7.66 -38.18 11.04
C SER A 169 -8.58 -37.78 12.19
N SER A 170 -9.76 -38.39 12.24
CA SER A 170 -10.74 -38.17 13.30
C SER A 170 -10.45 -39.15 14.43
N ASP A 171 -9.94 -38.66 15.56
CA ASP A 171 -9.82 -39.42 16.79
C ASP A 171 -10.13 -38.55 18.02
N GLY A 172 -10.88 -39.11 18.96
CA GLY A 172 -11.58 -38.40 20.05
C GLY A 172 -10.73 -38.15 21.30
N GLY A 173 -9.60 -37.45 21.16
CA GLY A 173 -8.65 -37.21 22.26
C GLY A 173 -8.73 -35.81 22.89
N ARG A 174 -9.38 -35.66 24.05
CA ARG A 174 -9.34 -34.41 24.84
C ARG A 174 -7.93 -34.15 25.39
N LEU A 175 -7.23 -33.11 24.89
CA LEU A 175 -6.25 -32.33 25.68
C LEU A 175 -5.76 -31.02 25.01
N SER A 176 -6.57 -30.39 24.15
CA SER A 176 -6.24 -29.06 23.62
C SER A 176 -6.53 -27.99 24.68
N SER A 177 -5.49 -27.42 25.32
CA SER A 177 -5.64 -26.16 26.05
C SER A 177 -5.67 -25.01 25.04
N VAL A 178 -6.88 -24.71 24.55
CA VAL A 178 -7.10 -23.82 23.41
C VAL A 178 -6.57 -22.40 23.68
N CYS A 179 -5.69 -21.93 22.79
CA CYS A 179 -5.54 -20.50 22.54
C CYS A 179 -6.74 -20.07 21.69
N THR A 180 -7.59 -19.16 22.17
CA THR A 180 -8.77 -18.75 21.39
C THR A 180 -8.33 -18.02 20.12
N GLU A 181 -8.57 -18.67 18.97
CA GLU A 181 -8.59 -18.04 17.65
C GLU A 181 -9.82 -17.11 17.57
N ALA A 182 -9.73 -15.98 16.86
CA ALA A 182 -10.86 -15.04 16.74
C ALA A 182 -12.16 -15.74 16.31
N LEU A 183 -13.27 -15.43 16.99
CA LEU A 183 -14.50 -16.25 16.94
C LEU A 183 -15.12 -16.39 15.54
N ASP A 184 -14.92 -15.39 14.69
CA ASP A 184 -15.40 -15.30 13.31
C ASP A 184 -14.33 -15.61 12.23
N SER A 185 -13.11 -16.01 12.62
CA SER A 185 -11.99 -16.33 11.72
C SER A 185 -12.34 -17.36 10.63
N SER A 186 -13.29 -18.25 10.90
CA SER A 186 -13.85 -19.20 9.94
C SER A 186 -14.46 -18.53 8.71
N LEU A 187 -15.20 -17.43 8.87
CA LEU A 187 -15.87 -16.69 7.79
C LEU A 187 -14.90 -16.02 6.82
N TYR A 188 -13.66 -15.80 7.25
CA TYR A 188 -12.60 -15.20 6.43
C TYR A 188 -11.91 -16.24 5.52
N CYS A 189 -12.18 -17.52 5.69
CA CYS A 189 -11.46 -18.61 5.03
C CYS A 189 -11.71 -18.71 3.52
N SER A 190 -12.93 -18.42 3.02
CA SER A 190 -13.17 -18.37 1.57
C SER A 190 -13.26 -16.94 1.02
N ALA A 191 -12.83 -16.77 -0.23
CA ALA A 191 -13.05 -15.54 -0.99
C ALA A 191 -14.51 -15.37 -1.45
N ARG A 192 -15.41 -16.32 -1.15
CA ARG A 192 -16.86 -16.21 -1.41
C ARG A 192 -17.55 -15.59 -0.21
N GLU A 193 -17.35 -16.14 0.98
CA GLU A 193 -17.93 -15.63 2.24
C GLU A 193 -17.48 -14.20 2.51
N ARG A 194 -16.18 -13.90 2.38
CA ARG A 194 -15.66 -12.53 2.52
C ARG A 194 -16.35 -11.51 1.62
N ARG A 195 -16.68 -11.87 0.37
CA ARG A 195 -17.41 -10.97 -0.55
C ARG A 195 -18.91 -10.91 -0.25
N MET A 196 -19.54 -12.04 0.06
CA MET A 196 -20.98 -12.10 0.41
C MET A 196 -21.29 -11.26 1.66
N HIS A 197 -20.47 -11.39 2.70
CA HIS A 197 -20.62 -10.69 3.98
C HIS A 197 -19.87 -9.35 4.05
N HIS A 198 -19.25 -8.91 2.94
CA HIS A 198 -18.49 -7.65 2.85
C HIS A 198 -17.42 -7.50 3.94
N LEU A 199 -16.75 -8.61 4.28
CA LEU A 199 -15.81 -8.71 5.39
C LEU A 199 -14.53 -7.92 5.14
N MET A 200 -13.94 -7.45 6.25
CA MET A 200 -12.89 -6.45 6.23
C MET A 200 -11.55 -7.00 5.71
N THR A 201 -10.75 -6.14 5.08
CA THR A 201 -9.42 -6.49 4.56
C THR A 201 -8.39 -5.42 4.87
N MET A 202 -7.10 -5.76 4.78
CA MET A 202 -6.02 -4.78 4.96
C MET A 202 -6.14 -3.60 3.95
N PRO A 203 -6.32 -3.79 2.63
CA PRO A 203 -6.52 -2.68 1.69
C PRO A 203 -7.71 -1.78 2.05
N MET A 204 -8.82 -2.35 2.55
CA MET A 204 -9.97 -1.56 3.02
C MET A 204 -9.60 -0.61 4.16
N THR A 205 -8.60 -0.93 5.00
CA THR A 205 -8.15 0.02 6.05
C THR A 205 -7.69 1.35 5.44
N LEU A 206 -6.84 1.31 4.41
CA LEU A 206 -6.38 2.50 3.71
C LEU A 206 -7.52 3.19 2.93
N ALA A 207 -8.48 2.42 2.42
CA ALA A 207 -9.65 2.98 1.74
C ALA A 207 -10.55 3.80 2.69
N PHE A 208 -10.77 3.34 3.93
CA PHE A 208 -11.46 4.12 4.97
C PHE A 208 -10.72 5.43 5.31
N LEU A 209 -9.40 5.38 5.45
CA LEU A 209 -8.59 6.59 5.68
C LEU A 209 -8.69 7.55 4.49
N HIS A 210 -8.60 7.03 3.26
CA HIS A 210 -8.70 7.84 2.05
C HIS A 210 -10.06 8.53 1.93
N LEU A 211 -11.17 7.81 2.14
CA LEU A 211 -12.51 8.42 2.20
C LEU A 211 -12.62 9.50 3.29
N SER A 212 -11.97 9.28 4.44
CA SER A 212 -12.00 10.26 5.55
C SER A 212 -11.19 11.52 5.23
N LEU A 213 -10.02 11.38 4.60
CA LEU A 213 -9.21 12.49 4.08
C LEU A 213 -9.94 13.27 2.98
N LEU A 214 -10.61 12.58 2.05
CA LEU A 214 -11.42 13.20 0.98
C LEU A 214 -12.62 13.98 1.55
N TRP A 215 -13.31 13.42 2.55
CA TRP A 215 -14.45 14.07 3.19
C TRP A 215 -14.04 15.37 3.89
N LEU A 216 -12.85 15.39 4.51
CA LEU A 216 -12.27 16.56 5.16
C LEU A 216 -11.46 17.46 4.20
N GLN A 217 -11.31 17.08 2.93
CA GLN A 217 -10.59 17.82 1.90
C GLN A 217 -9.11 18.11 2.24
N GLU A 218 -8.50 17.18 2.98
CA GLU A 218 -7.13 17.27 3.50
C GLU A 218 -6.07 17.23 2.40
N ALA A 219 -4.87 17.75 2.68
CA ALA A 219 -3.78 17.86 1.70
C ALA A 219 -3.11 16.51 1.35
N ILE A 220 -3.27 15.48 2.18
CA ILE A 220 -2.67 14.15 1.98
C ILE A 220 -3.46 13.41 0.91
N THR A 221 -2.83 13.19 -0.26
CA THR A 221 -3.47 12.49 -1.39
C THR A 221 -3.33 10.96 -1.26
N LEU A 222 -3.90 10.19 -2.19
CA LEU A 222 -3.76 8.74 -2.15
C LEU A 222 -2.31 8.28 -2.40
N ALA A 223 -1.57 9.01 -3.26
CA ALA A 223 -0.13 8.84 -3.40
C ALA A 223 0.62 9.01 -2.06
N ASP A 224 0.34 10.09 -1.31
CA ASP A 224 0.97 10.30 0.01
C ASP A 224 0.56 9.24 1.03
N LEU A 225 -0.71 8.86 1.09
CA LEU A 225 -1.20 7.82 2.02
C LEU A 225 -0.49 6.47 1.80
N LEU A 226 -0.30 6.08 0.53
CA LEU A 226 0.44 4.87 0.16
C LEU A 226 1.94 5.01 0.42
N ARG A 227 2.52 6.18 0.13
CA ARG A 227 3.93 6.48 0.37
C ARG A 227 4.27 6.47 1.86
N PHE A 228 3.50 7.14 2.73
CA PHE A 228 3.68 7.08 4.18
C PHE A 228 3.47 5.67 4.75
N THR A 229 2.73 4.80 4.05
CA THR A 229 2.60 3.37 4.36
C THR A 229 3.82 2.54 3.88
N ALA A 230 4.43 2.94 2.76
CA ALA A 230 5.67 2.38 2.24
C ALA A 230 6.90 2.78 3.08
N GLU A 231 6.99 4.04 3.50
CA GLU A 231 7.98 4.59 4.44
C GLU A 231 7.72 4.12 5.90
N GLY A 232 6.52 3.60 6.18
CA GLY A 232 6.17 2.97 7.46
C GLY A 232 5.78 3.94 8.57
N HIS A 233 5.50 5.20 8.24
CA HIS A 233 4.94 6.19 9.18
C HIS A 233 3.49 5.85 9.55
N ILE A 234 2.75 5.22 8.62
CA ILE A 234 1.40 4.70 8.86
C ILE A 234 1.47 3.17 9.11
N PRO A 235 1.02 2.65 10.27
CA PRO A 235 1.03 1.22 10.57
C PRO A 235 0.18 0.40 9.60
N TYR A 236 0.82 -0.52 8.87
CA TYR A 236 0.13 -1.43 7.93
C TYR A 236 0.82 -2.80 7.88
N ILE A 237 2.07 -2.83 7.43
CA ILE A 237 2.88 -4.07 7.42
C ILE A 237 3.13 -4.48 8.87
N ASN A 238 2.67 -5.68 9.23
CA ASN A 238 2.72 -6.22 10.59
C ASN A 238 2.09 -5.32 11.68
N ALA A 239 1.10 -4.46 11.34
CA ALA A 239 0.42 -3.57 12.29
C ALA A 239 -0.22 -4.29 13.49
N TYR A 240 -0.52 -5.58 13.33
CA TYR A 240 -1.00 -6.48 14.38
C TYR A 240 0.02 -6.74 15.51
N GLN A 241 1.30 -6.41 15.34
CA GLN A 241 2.29 -6.49 16.43
C GLN A 241 1.89 -5.64 17.64
N ASN A 242 1.15 -4.55 17.41
CA ASN A 242 0.79 -3.59 18.43
C ASN A 242 -0.50 -3.96 19.19
N PHE A 243 -1.15 -5.07 18.84
CA PHE A 243 -2.33 -5.58 19.55
C PHE A 243 -2.03 -5.82 21.06
N PRO A 244 -3.00 -5.57 21.94
CA PRO A 244 -2.83 -5.73 23.39
C PRO A 244 -2.60 -7.20 23.79
N GLU A 245 -1.97 -7.44 24.94
CA GLU A 245 -1.59 -8.80 25.38
C GLU A 245 -2.77 -9.78 25.51
N ASP A 246 -3.98 -9.29 25.76
CA ASP A 246 -5.20 -10.09 25.81
C ASP A 246 -5.59 -10.67 24.44
N MET A 247 -5.20 -10.01 23.35
CA MET A 247 -5.66 -10.24 21.97
C MET A 247 -4.60 -11.01 21.19
N LYS A 248 -4.58 -12.34 21.37
CA LYS A 248 -3.51 -13.22 20.88
C LYS A 248 -3.90 -13.84 19.55
N LEU A 249 -3.14 -13.54 18.50
CA LEU A 249 -3.28 -14.15 17.18
C LEU A 249 -2.73 -15.57 17.16
N PHE A 250 -3.53 -16.51 16.67
CA PHE A 250 -3.17 -17.91 16.52
C PHE A 250 -4.06 -18.62 15.48
N GLY A 251 -3.43 -19.36 14.56
CA GLY A 251 -4.15 -20.14 13.55
C GLY A 251 -4.37 -19.36 12.25
N ARG A 252 -5.63 -19.16 11.85
CA ARG A 252 -6.00 -18.52 10.57
C ARG A 252 -6.18 -17.01 10.71
N ASP A 253 -6.52 -16.51 11.90
CA ASP A 253 -6.65 -15.08 12.19
C ASP A 253 -5.37 -14.30 11.83
N ALA A 254 -4.22 -14.91 12.09
CA ALA A 254 -2.87 -14.50 11.74
C ALA A 254 -2.68 -14.20 10.25
N LEU A 255 -3.43 -14.87 9.38
CA LEU A 255 -3.35 -14.70 7.93
C LEU A 255 -4.20 -13.52 7.44
N ILE A 256 -5.24 -13.13 8.18
CA ILE A 256 -6.14 -12.02 7.85
C ILE A 256 -5.40 -10.68 7.92
N PHE A 257 -4.56 -10.51 8.94
CA PHE A 257 -3.75 -9.30 9.16
C PHE A 257 -2.34 -9.38 8.55
N ARG A 258 -2.01 -10.47 7.85
CA ARG A 258 -0.69 -10.65 7.23
C ARG A 258 -0.65 -9.99 5.86
N VAL A 259 0.10 -8.89 5.79
CA VAL A 259 0.42 -8.20 4.54
C VAL A 259 1.57 -8.91 3.84
N GLU A 260 1.37 -9.36 2.60
CA GLU A 260 2.43 -9.92 1.75
C GLU A 260 2.98 -8.88 0.74
N SER A 261 2.15 -7.93 0.31
CA SER A 261 2.51 -6.80 -0.56
C SER A 261 1.72 -5.54 -0.18
N LEU A 262 2.21 -4.37 -0.59
CA LEU A 262 1.44 -3.12 -0.50
C LEU A 262 0.34 -3.11 -1.59
N PRO A 263 -0.86 -2.58 -1.31
CA PRO A 263 -1.91 -2.47 -2.30
C PRO A 263 -1.55 -1.39 -3.33
N SER A 264 -1.98 -1.58 -4.58
CA SER A 264 -1.78 -0.56 -5.62
C SER A 264 -2.72 0.64 -5.41
N TYR A 265 -2.35 1.79 -5.97
CA TYR A 265 -3.20 2.98 -6.02
C TYR A 265 -4.62 2.65 -6.49
N LYS A 266 -4.72 1.96 -7.63
CA LYS A 266 -6.01 1.55 -8.22
C LYS A 266 -6.81 0.63 -7.28
N MET A 267 -6.16 -0.31 -6.58
CA MET A 267 -6.86 -1.19 -5.63
C MET A 267 -7.49 -0.39 -4.48
N VAL A 268 -6.77 0.57 -3.89
CA VAL A 268 -7.33 1.39 -2.80
C VAL A 268 -8.41 2.35 -3.32
N GLN A 269 -8.27 2.87 -4.54
CA GLN A 269 -9.29 3.67 -5.22
C GLN A 269 -10.60 2.86 -5.45
N GLU A 270 -10.48 1.61 -5.92
CA GLU A 270 -11.62 0.70 -6.15
C GLU A 270 -12.29 0.28 -4.82
N GLU A 271 -11.51 -0.11 -3.80
CA GLU A 271 -12.05 -0.42 -2.47
C GLU A 271 -12.72 0.79 -1.80
N ALA A 272 -12.18 2.00 -1.97
CA ALA A 272 -12.79 3.24 -1.47
C ALA A 272 -14.12 3.54 -2.19
N HIS A 273 -14.20 3.32 -3.50
CA HIS A 273 -15.46 3.48 -4.24
C HIS A 273 -16.52 2.46 -3.78
N ASN A 274 -16.13 1.20 -3.65
CA ASN A 274 -16.99 0.11 -3.19
C ASN A 274 -17.49 0.37 -1.75
N LEU A 275 -16.62 0.82 -0.85
CA LEU A 275 -16.99 1.21 0.52
C LEU A 275 -17.96 2.40 0.54
N ALA A 276 -17.74 3.41 -0.29
CA ALA A 276 -18.62 4.58 -0.34
C ALA A 276 -20.04 4.23 -0.80
N ILE A 277 -20.18 3.33 -1.77
CA ILE A 277 -21.49 2.77 -2.18
C ILE A 277 -22.06 1.90 -1.07
N PHE A 278 -21.31 0.94 -0.52
CA PHE A 278 -21.78 0.04 0.54
C PHE A 278 -22.29 0.80 1.77
N LEU A 279 -21.61 1.87 2.16
CA LEU A 279 -21.99 2.74 3.27
C LEU A 279 -23.22 3.62 2.98
N ASP A 280 -23.71 3.68 1.75
CA ASP A 280 -24.65 4.70 1.24
C ASP A 280 -24.17 6.13 1.54
N LEU A 281 -22.89 6.44 1.30
CA LEU A 281 -22.40 7.79 1.52
C LEU A 281 -23.11 8.79 0.58
N PRO A 282 -23.42 10.01 1.07
CA PRO A 282 -23.92 11.07 0.21
C PRO A 282 -22.79 11.62 -0.69
N ARG A 283 -23.15 12.51 -1.61
CA ARG A 283 -22.18 13.36 -2.31
C ARG A 283 -21.29 14.09 -1.30
N PHE A 284 -19.98 14.12 -1.54
CA PHE A 284 -19.01 14.68 -0.61
C PHE A 284 -19.08 16.21 -0.57
N PRO A 285 -18.52 16.86 0.47
CA PRO A 285 -18.42 18.32 0.54
C PRO A 285 -17.73 18.90 -0.70
N PRO A 286 -18.21 20.04 -1.26
CA PRO A 286 -17.73 20.54 -2.54
C PRO A 286 -16.30 21.09 -2.47
N LEU A 287 -15.45 20.65 -3.40
CA LEU A 287 -14.04 21.07 -3.46
C LEU A 287 -13.92 22.44 -4.15
N THR A 288 -13.70 23.47 -3.35
CA THR A 288 -13.46 24.85 -3.81
C THR A 288 -11.99 25.08 -4.15
N SER A 289 -11.68 26.19 -4.81
CA SER A 289 -10.30 26.58 -5.17
C SER A 289 -9.37 26.90 -3.99
N ALA A 290 -9.90 27.03 -2.77
CA ALA A 290 -9.13 27.24 -1.54
C ALA A 290 -8.74 25.94 -0.82
N CYS A 291 -9.34 24.81 -1.19
CA CYS A 291 -9.10 23.51 -0.55
C CYS A 291 -7.72 22.97 -0.99
N LEU A 292 -6.89 22.46 -0.07
CA LEU A 292 -5.52 22.03 -0.38
C LEU A 292 -5.46 20.87 -1.39
N LEU A 293 -6.50 20.02 -1.40
CA LEU A 293 -6.71 18.94 -2.39
C LEU A 293 -7.11 19.44 -3.79
N HIS A 294 -7.47 20.72 -3.96
CA HIS A 294 -7.85 21.27 -5.26
C HIS A 294 -6.65 21.23 -6.24
N PRO A 295 -6.81 20.76 -7.49
CA PRO A 295 -5.68 20.54 -8.40
C PRO A 295 -4.79 21.76 -8.60
N SER A 296 -5.30 23.00 -8.57
CA SER A 296 -4.45 24.19 -8.67
C SER A 296 -3.45 24.35 -7.52
N LEU A 297 -3.75 23.86 -6.31
CA LEU A 297 -2.83 23.92 -5.17
C LEU A 297 -1.91 22.70 -5.13
N LEU A 298 -2.42 21.51 -5.47
CA LEU A 298 -1.58 20.32 -5.69
C LEU A 298 -0.52 20.56 -6.78
N CYS A 299 -0.87 21.28 -7.85
CA CYS A 299 0.08 21.67 -8.89
C CYS A 299 1.19 22.60 -8.38
N LEU A 300 0.97 23.45 -7.37
CA LEU A 300 2.07 24.23 -6.78
C LEU A 300 3.07 23.30 -6.08
N ARG A 301 2.58 22.34 -5.28
CA ARG A 301 3.43 21.33 -4.65
C ARG A 301 4.25 20.57 -5.69
N TYR A 302 3.62 20.03 -6.73
CA TYR A 302 4.32 19.25 -7.75
C TYR A 302 5.24 20.09 -8.64
N LEU A 303 4.95 21.37 -8.89
CA LEU A 303 5.90 22.27 -9.55
C LEU A 303 7.15 22.49 -8.68
N MET A 304 6.99 22.75 -7.37
CA MET A 304 8.11 22.87 -6.43
C MET A 304 8.94 21.58 -6.36
N GLU A 305 8.27 20.43 -6.29
CA GLU A 305 8.90 19.11 -6.14
C GLU A 305 9.62 18.63 -7.41
N LEU A 306 9.05 18.89 -8.60
CA LEU A 306 9.70 18.70 -9.90
C LEU A 306 10.79 19.74 -10.20
N ASN A 307 11.11 20.65 -9.28
CA ASN A 307 12.04 21.76 -9.47
C ASN A 307 11.69 22.64 -10.69
N LEU A 308 10.40 22.83 -10.96
CA LEU A 308 9.88 23.56 -12.11
C LEU A 308 9.57 25.04 -11.75
N PRO A 309 9.64 25.96 -12.72
CA PRO A 309 9.31 27.37 -12.48
C PRO A 309 7.86 27.60 -12.04
N ASP A 310 7.69 28.48 -11.06
CA ASP A 310 6.40 28.96 -10.57
C ASP A 310 5.58 29.72 -11.64
N GLU A 311 6.24 30.35 -12.63
CA GLU A 311 5.55 30.99 -13.78
C GLU A 311 4.72 29.97 -14.60
N LEU A 312 5.00 28.66 -14.50
CA LEU A 312 4.15 27.60 -15.10
C LEU A 312 2.77 27.50 -14.45
N HIS A 313 2.59 27.91 -13.19
CA HIS A 313 1.32 27.75 -12.47
C HIS A 313 0.15 28.48 -13.14
N VAL A 314 0.42 29.67 -13.71
CA VAL A 314 -0.58 30.44 -14.46
C VAL A 314 -1.03 29.67 -15.72
N TRP A 315 -0.10 28.97 -16.37
CA TRP A 315 -0.40 28.13 -17.54
C TRP A 315 -1.15 26.86 -17.17
N VAL A 316 -0.78 26.21 -16.05
CA VAL A 316 -1.50 25.06 -15.49
C VAL A 316 -2.95 25.44 -15.16
N CYS A 317 -3.17 26.59 -14.49
CA CYS A 317 -4.51 27.10 -14.19
C CYS A 317 -5.30 27.44 -15.47
N TRP A 318 -4.64 27.97 -16.50
CA TRP A 318 -5.26 28.21 -17.81
C TRP A 318 -5.68 26.90 -18.48
N VAL A 319 -4.81 25.89 -18.55
CA VAL A 319 -5.13 24.55 -19.10
C VAL A 319 -6.30 23.92 -18.33
N MET A 320 -6.27 23.96 -17.00
CA MET A 320 -7.32 23.46 -16.10
C MET A 320 -8.67 24.14 -16.36
N GLN A 321 -8.67 25.44 -16.64
CA GLN A 321 -9.87 26.20 -17.00
C GLN A 321 -10.39 25.85 -18.40
N GLN A 322 -9.51 25.74 -19.41
CA GLN A 322 -9.91 25.41 -20.78
C GLN A 322 -10.42 23.97 -20.91
N ALA A 323 -9.81 23.00 -20.22
CA ALA A 323 -10.30 21.63 -20.15
C ALA A 323 -11.59 21.49 -19.30
N GLY A 324 -11.95 22.52 -18.52
CA GLY A 324 -13.17 22.56 -17.72
C GLY A 324 -13.15 21.69 -16.45
N VAL A 325 -12.01 21.09 -16.11
CA VAL A 325 -11.82 20.18 -14.97
C VAL A 325 -11.71 20.91 -13.63
N GLY A 326 -11.26 22.17 -13.63
CA GLY A 326 -11.21 23.03 -12.43
C GLY A 326 -12.56 23.61 -12.02
N LYS A 327 -13.60 22.76 -11.96
CA LYS A 327 -14.96 23.12 -11.55
C LYS A 327 -15.40 22.23 -10.40
N ASP A 328 -16.02 22.82 -9.38
CA ASP A 328 -16.56 22.14 -8.20
C ASP A 328 -17.44 20.94 -8.60
N THR A 329 -18.24 21.07 -9.66
CA THR A 329 -19.12 19.99 -10.15
C THR A 329 -18.39 18.77 -10.72
N PHE A 330 -17.16 18.95 -11.21
CA PHE A 330 -16.27 17.89 -11.71
C PHE A 330 -15.38 17.33 -10.59
N LEU A 331 -14.89 18.19 -9.69
CA LEU A 331 -13.98 17.81 -8.61
C LEU A 331 -14.67 17.14 -7.42
N THR A 332 -15.91 17.51 -7.12
CA THR A 332 -16.65 16.96 -5.97
C THR A 332 -17.05 15.52 -6.21
N TYR A 333 -16.47 14.60 -5.43
CA TYR A 333 -16.79 13.18 -5.51
C TYR A 333 -18.26 12.88 -5.16
N ASP A 334 -18.87 12.01 -5.94
CA ASP A 334 -20.26 11.58 -5.81
C ASP A 334 -20.35 10.08 -6.07
N PRO A 335 -20.67 9.25 -5.05
CA PRO A 335 -20.77 7.80 -5.21
C PRO A 335 -21.83 7.35 -6.22
N TRP A 336 -22.82 8.20 -6.52
CA TRP A 336 -24.04 7.83 -7.26
C TRP A 336 -24.11 8.40 -8.68
N ALA A 337 -23.09 9.15 -9.11
CA ALA A 337 -23.05 9.70 -10.46
C ALA A 337 -22.94 8.61 -11.54
N GLU A 338 -23.51 8.85 -12.73
CA GLU A 338 -23.46 7.90 -13.88
C GLU A 338 -22.01 7.58 -14.37
N LYS A 339 -21.02 8.30 -13.84
CA LYS A 339 -19.58 8.07 -14.05
C LYS A 339 -18.82 8.14 -12.72
N SER A 340 -19.38 7.56 -11.67
CA SER A 340 -18.79 7.52 -10.33
C SER A 340 -17.51 6.68 -10.33
N GLY A 341 -16.37 7.36 -10.39
CA GLY A 341 -15.12 6.89 -9.81
C GLY A 341 -14.65 7.92 -8.80
N LEU A 342 -13.80 7.53 -7.84
CA LEU A 342 -13.01 8.51 -7.11
C LEU A 342 -12.12 9.25 -8.11
N LEU A 343 -12.05 10.58 -8.01
CA LEU A 343 -11.18 11.37 -8.87
C LEU A 343 -9.74 11.32 -8.34
N ASN A 344 -8.79 11.08 -9.23
CA ASN A 344 -7.38 10.95 -8.89
C ASN A 344 -6.71 12.33 -8.88
N TYR A 345 -7.00 13.14 -7.85
CA TYR A 345 -6.61 14.57 -7.79
C TYR A 345 -5.10 14.82 -7.99
N ASP A 346 -4.27 13.91 -7.48
CA ASP A 346 -2.81 13.92 -7.62
C ASP A 346 -2.35 13.59 -9.06
N ILE A 347 -2.89 12.52 -9.65
CA ILE A 347 -2.63 12.16 -11.06
C ILE A 347 -3.15 13.25 -12.02
N LEU A 348 -4.33 13.82 -11.74
CA LEU A 348 -4.91 14.93 -12.50
C LEU A 348 -4.04 16.20 -12.42
N ALA A 349 -3.58 16.58 -11.23
CA ALA A 349 -2.70 17.72 -11.03
C ALA A 349 -1.36 17.53 -11.78
N SER A 350 -0.76 16.35 -11.69
CA SER A 350 0.49 16.07 -12.41
C SER A 350 0.28 16.03 -13.93
N ALA A 351 -0.81 15.44 -14.42
CA ALA A 351 -1.15 15.43 -15.84
C ALA A 351 -1.41 16.85 -16.40
N LEU A 352 -1.98 17.77 -15.60
CA LEU A 352 -2.10 19.19 -15.97
C LEU A 352 -0.72 19.87 -16.14
N ILE A 353 0.27 19.52 -15.32
CA ILE A 353 1.67 19.98 -15.49
C ILE A 353 2.27 19.39 -16.77
N VAL A 354 2.12 18.09 -17.02
CA VAL A 354 2.66 17.43 -18.24
C VAL A 354 2.05 18.02 -19.52
N VAL A 355 0.72 18.23 -19.57
CA VAL A 355 0.06 18.91 -20.71
C VAL A 355 0.56 20.36 -20.86
N THR A 356 0.84 21.05 -19.76
CA THR A 356 1.40 22.41 -19.79
C THR A 356 2.84 22.44 -20.32
N LEU A 357 3.67 21.45 -19.96
CA LEU A 357 5.02 21.30 -20.52
C LEU A 357 4.97 20.98 -22.01
N LYS A 358 4.07 20.09 -22.46
CA LYS A 358 3.80 19.86 -23.90
C LYS A 358 3.33 21.13 -24.61
N LEU A 359 2.49 21.95 -23.98
CA LEU A 359 1.99 23.20 -24.57
C LEU A 359 3.12 24.24 -24.81
N LEU A 360 4.05 24.35 -23.87
CA LEU A 360 5.08 25.40 -23.88
C LEU A 360 6.41 24.97 -24.51
N PHE A 361 6.88 23.76 -24.19
CA PHE A 361 8.17 23.22 -24.64
C PHE A 361 8.05 22.20 -25.76
N LYS A 362 6.82 21.79 -26.13
CA LYS A 362 6.48 20.73 -27.11
C LYS A 362 6.75 19.32 -26.59
N LEU A 363 7.91 19.04 -26.01
CA LEU A 363 8.36 17.69 -25.61
C LEU A 363 8.31 16.74 -26.81
N ASP A 364 9.08 17.05 -27.86
CA ASP A 364 9.12 16.30 -29.13
C ASP A 364 10.54 15.86 -29.55
N ASP A 365 11.44 15.78 -28.58
CA ASP A 365 12.88 15.53 -28.72
C ASP A 365 13.62 16.57 -29.59
N GLN A 366 13.01 17.73 -29.83
CA GLN A 366 13.58 18.80 -30.68
C GLN A 366 13.37 20.19 -30.08
N GLN A 367 12.12 20.63 -29.93
CA GLN A 367 11.79 22.03 -29.66
C GLN A 367 12.22 22.47 -28.25
N GLU A 368 12.09 21.61 -27.25
CA GLU A 368 12.56 21.85 -25.88
C GLU A 368 14.09 22.04 -25.80
N TRP A 369 14.84 21.33 -26.65
CA TRP A 369 16.30 21.45 -26.73
C TRP A 369 16.73 22.70 -27.50
N CYS A 370 16.00 23.06 -28.57
CA CYS A 370 16.18 24.34 -29.26
C CYS A 370 15.90 25.53 -28.33
N LEU A 371 14.78 25.51 -27.60
CA LEU A 371 14.45 26.53 -26.58
C LEU A 371 15.50 26.57 -25.46
N SER A 372 16.05 25.42 -25.05
CA SER A 372 17.13 25.36 -24.07
C SER A 372 18.42 26.03 -24.55
N ASN A 373 18.77 25.85 -25.83
CA ASN A 373 19.95 26.50 -26.41
C ASN A 373 19.76 28.02 -26.40
N SER A 374 18.60 28.53 -26.86
CA SER A 374 18.28 29.96 -26.81
C SER A 374 18.29 30.52 -25.39
N ALA A 375 17.68 29.83 -24.42
CA ALA A 375 17.70 30.23 -23.01
C ALA A 375 19.13 30.29 -22.45
N ASP A 376 20.01 29.34 -22.81
CA ASP A 376 21.40 29.36 -22.40
C ASP A 376 22.22 30.49 -23.06
N ASP A 377 21.89 30.91 -24.28
CA ASP A 377 22.55 32.06 -24.93
C ASP A 377 22.04 33.40 -24.39
N GLU A 378 20.74 33.54 -24.11
CA GLU A 378 20.18 34.70 -23.40
C GLU A 378 20.80 34.85 -22.00
N ASN A 379 20.89 33.75 -21.24
CA ASN A 379 21.50 33.69 -19.90
C ASN A 379 23.01 33.99 -19.89
N LYS A 380 23.75 33.72 -20.98
CA LYS A 380 25.17 34.11 -21.12
C LYS A 380 25.33 35.60 -21.42
N GLN A 381 24.40 36.17 -22.19
CA GLN A 381 24.47 37.57 -22.61
C GLN A 381 24.05 38.54 -21.50
N ASN A 382 23.11 38.12 -20.63
CA ASN A 382 22.60 38.95 -19.55
C ASN A 382 22.66 38.16 -18.22
N GLN A 383 23.63 38.50 -17.37
CA GLN A 383 23.85 37.80 -16.09
C GLN A 383 22.67 37.95 -15.11
N ASP A 384 21.90 39.04 -15.22
CA ASP A 384 20.64 39.27 -14.48
C ASP A 384 19.43 38.52 -15.09
N SER A 385 19.59 37.88 -16.25
CA SER A 385 18.52 37.07 -16.83
C SER A 385 18.54 35.67 -16.21
N SER A 386 17.44 35.33 -15.55
CA SER A 386 17.23 34.02 -14.94
C SER A 386 16.20 33.25 -15.77
N ILE A 387 16.55 32.92 -17.02
CA ILE A 387 15.65 32.21 -17.94
C ILE A 387 15.76 30.70 -17.72
N PHE A 388 14.62 30.02 -17.70
CA PHE A 388 14.54 28.58 -17.54
C PHE A 388 15.12 27.84 -18.76
N CYS A 389 16.13 27.00 -18.52
CA CYS A 389 16.72 26.12 -19.52
C CYS A 389 16.32 24.67 -19.24
N PHE A 390 15.42 24.13 -20.07
CA PHE A 390 14.88 22.77 -19.91
C PHE A 390 15.99 21.71 -19.91
N ARG A 391 17.05 21.85 -20.73
CA ARG A 391 18.22 20.96 -20.75
C ARG A 391 18.99 20.92 -19.42
N LYS A 392 19.10 22.05 -18.71
CA LYS A 392 19.77 22.12 -17.40
C LYS A 392 18.87 21.54 -16.32
N TRP A 393 17.61 21.96 -16.27
CA TRP A 393 16.58 21.42 -15.38
C TRP A 393 16.49 19.89 -15.48
N TYR A 394 16.35 19.36 -16.69
CA TYR A 394 16.27 17.92 -16.97
C TYR A 394 17.45 17.15 -16.38
N LYS A 395 18.69 17.66 -16.57
CA LYS A 395 19.89 17.03 -16.00
C LYS A 395 19.91 17.07 -14.47
N THR A 396 19.51 18.20 -13.86
CA THR A 396 19.42 18.32 -12.39
C THR A 396 18.40 17.33 -11.83
N VAL A 397 17.18 17.32 -12.36
CA VAL A 397 16.10 16.46 -11.86
C VAL A 397 16.41 14.98 -12.12
N GLN A 398 16.90 14.61 -13.31
CA GLN A 398 17.26 13.22 -13.61
C GLN A 398 18.38 12.70 -12.70
N GLY A 399 19.37 13.53 -12.35
CA GLY A 399 20.43 13.15 -11.41
C GLY A 399 19.89 12.83 -10.01
N ALA A 400 19.08 13.74 -9.46
CA ALA A 400 18.43 13.52 -8.17
C ALA A 400 17.44 12.33 -8.20
N LEU A 401 16.74 12.12 -9.32
CA LEU A 401 15.79 11.02 -9.49
C LEU A 401 16.47 9.65 -9.41
N VAL A 402 17.66 9.48 -9.98
CA VAL A 402 18.43 8.23 -9.90
C VAL A 402 18.82 7.93 -8.45
N VAL A 403 19.41 8.91 -7.75
CA VAL A 403 19.79 8.77 -6.33
C VAL A 403 18.58 8.46 -5.45
N ALA A 404 17.43 9.11 -5.70
CA ALA A 404 16.20 8.88 -4.94
C ALA A 404 15.58 7.49 -5.21
N LYS A 405 15.70 6.96 -6.43
CA LYS A 405 15.29 5.57 -6.76
C LYS A 405 16.19 4.54 -6.06
N GLU A 406 17.51 4.71 -6.15
CA GLU A 406 18.48 3.84 -5.44
C GLU A 406 18.26 3.84 -3.92
N ALA A 407 17.92 4.99 -3.34
CA ALA A 407 17.57 5.10 -1.92
C ALA A 407 16.25 4.39 -1.56
N GLU A 408 15.21 4.51 -2.40
CA GLU A 408 13.93 3.80 -2.20
C GLU A 408 14.09 2.28 -2.32
N GLU A 409 14.84 1.79 -3.30
CA GLU A 409 15.15 0.37 -3.46
C GLU A 409 15.91 -0.18 -2.25
N GLN A 410 16.93 0.55 -1.77
CA GLN A 410 17.66 0.17 -0.56
C GLN A 410 16.77 0.19 0.69
N ALA A 411 15.87 1.17 0.84
CA ALA A 411 14.92 1.22 1.96
C ALA A 411 13.93 0.04 1.92
N MET A 412 13.42 -0.30 0.74
CA MET A 412 12.50 -1.42 0.54
C MET A 412 13.17 -2.78 0.82
N ALA A 413 14.41 -2.96 0.37
CA ALA A 413 15.23 -4.15 0.63
C ALA A 413 15.57 -4.31 2.13
N ARG A 414 15.75 -3.21 2.86
CA ARG A 414 16.01 -3.20 4.32
C ARG A 414 14.75 -3.33 5.17
N LYS A 415 13.53 -3.30 4.58
CA LYS A 415 12.27 -3.28 5.34
C LYS A 415 11.98 -4.63 6.03
N SER A 416 11.55 -4.60 7.30
CA SER A 416 11.22 -5.82 8.05
C SER A 416 9.84 -6.38 7.68
N TRP A 417 9.76 -7.07 6.54
CA TRP A 417 8.55 -7.77 6.09
C TRP A 417 8.10 -8.88 7.07
N LYS A 418 9.02 -9.49 7.81
CA LYS A 418 8.72 -10.47 8.87
C LYS A 418 8.47 -9.77 10.22
N SER A 419 7.57 -10.33 11.02
CA SER A 419 7.18 -9.78 12.33
C SER A 419 8.14 -10.16 13.45
N GLN A 420 8.38 -9.22 14.37
CA GLN A 420 9.13 -9.47 15.61
C GLN A 420 8.35 -10.36 16.59
N LYS A 421 7.01 -10.30 16.58
CA LYS A 421 6.14 -11.24 17.31
C LYS A 421 5.83 -12.43 16.37
N PRO A 422 6.34 -13.65 16.66
CA PRO A 422 6.20 -14.79 15.76
C PRO A 422 4.79 -15.37 15.84
N VAL A 423 4.08 -15.43 14.71
CA VAL A 423 2.73 -15.97 14.66
C VAL A 423 2.75 -17.41 14.13
N TYR A 424 1.88 -18.26 14.68
CA TYR A 424 1.92 -19.71 14.47
C TYR A 424 0.64 -20.19 13.77
N PRO A 425 0.72 -20.78 12.55
CA PRO A 425 -0.44 -21.35 11.87
C PRO A 425 -1.05 -22.57 12.58
N SER A 426 -0.29 -23.20 13.49
CA SER A 426 -0.79 -24.22 14.41
C SER A 426 0.21 -24.42 15.57
N MET A 427 -0.24 -25.00 16.69
CA MET A 427 0.66 -25.37 17.80
C MET A 427 1.66 -26.45 17.38
N ARG A 428 1.26 -27.37 16.48
CA ARG A 428 2.14 -28.40 15.90
C ARG A 428 3.34 -27.76 15.16
N ASN A 429 3.11 -26.64 14.49
CA ASN A 429 4.14 -25.92 13.72
C ASN A 429 4.98 -24.95 14.56
N LYS A 430 4.65 -24.71 15.85
CA LYS A 430 5.33 -23.72 16.70
C LYS A 430 6.85 -23.94 16.78
N SER A 431 7.28 -25.19 17.00
CA SER A 431 8.70 -25.56 17.07
C SER A 431 9.44 -25.33 15.75
N VAL A 432 8.80 -25.61 14.62
CA VAL A 432 9.37 -25.41 13.27
C VAL A 432 9.52 -23.91 12.97
N VAL A 433 8.52 -23.09 13.33
CA VAL A 433 8.58 -21.62 13.18
C VAL A 433 9.70 -21.03 14.04
N ILE A 434 9.82 -21.45 15.31
CA ILE A 434 10.91 -20.98 16.20
C ILE A 434 12.28 -21.40 15.68
N LYS A 435 12.47 -22.67 15.26
CA LYS A 435 13.75 -23.14 14.68
C LYS A 435 14.11 -22.36 13.41
N ARG A 436 13.17 -22.19 12.47
CA ARG A 436 13.39 -21.39 11.25
C ARG A 436 13.71 -19.93 11.56
N ARG A 437 13.07 -19.34 12.59
CA ARG A 437 13.35 -17.98 13.05
C ARG A 437 14.77 -17.84 13.58
N ARG A 438 15.18 -18.70 14.53
CA ARG A 438 16.55 -18.69 15.09
C ARG A 438 17.62 -18.82 14.01
N VAL A 439 17.41 -19.69 13.01
CA VAL A 439 18.32 -19.82 11.85
C VAL A 439 18.38 -18.54 11.02
N VAL A 440 17.25 -17.87 10.76
CA VAL A 440 17.23 -16.58 10.03
C VAL A 440 17.93 -15.48 10.82
N GLU A 441 17.68 -15.37 12.13
CA GLU A 441 18.31 -14.37 13.01
C GLU A 441 19.82 -14.61 13.13
N GLN A 442 20.25 -15.87 13.25
CA GLN A 442 21.65 -16.27 13.23
C GLN A 442 22.33 -15.92 11.89
N LEU A 443 21.68 -16.22 10.76
CA LEU A 443 22.19 -15.85 9.43
C LEU A 443 22.29 -14.32 9.28
N GLN A 444 21.26 -13.57 9.67
CA GLN A 444 21.29 -12.10 9.65
C GLN A 444 22.44 -11.55 10.49
N ALA A 445 22.66 -12.06 11.70
CA ALA A 445 23.77 -11.65 12.55
C ALA A 445 25.16 -11.99 11.99
N GLN A 446 25.29 -13.08 11.20
CA GLN A 446 26.54 -13.38 10.49
C GLN A 446 26.73 -12.48 9.27
N PHE A 447 25.69 -12.25 8.46
CA PHE A 447 25.75 -11.31 7.34
C PHE A 447 26.10 -9.89 7.80
N GLN A 448 25.48 -9.39 8.87
CA GLN A 448 25.80 -8.07 9.45
C GLN A 448 27.28 -7.96 9.88
N LYS A 449 27.84 -9.00 10.50
CA LYS A 449 29.27 -9.05 10.87
C LYS A 449 30.19 -9.07 9.65
N LEU A 450 29.79 -9.70 8.55
CA LEU A 450 30.56 -9.77 7.32
C LEU A 450 30.48 -8.49 6.48
N THR A 451 29.35 -7.78 6.50
CA THR A 451 29.13 -6.54 5.73
C THR A 451 29.49 -5.27 6.50
N GLY A 452 29.71 -5.35 7.82
CA GLY A 452 29.95 -4.18 8.67
C GLY A 452 28.75 -3.22 8.74
N SER A 453 27.54 -3.71 8.47
CA SER A 453 26.35 -2.87 8.34
C SER A 453 25.85 -2.34 9.69
N ASP A 454 25.65 -1.03 9.74
CA ASP A 454 25.09 -0.27 10.86
C ASP A 454 23.65 -0.74 11.22
N PRO A 455 23.09 -0.39 12.39
CA PRO A 455 21.71 -0.72 12.77
C PRO A 455 20.64 -0.20 11.79
N GLN A 456 19.37 -0.53 12.04
CA GLN A 456 18.27 -0.03 11.21
C GLN A 456 18.38 1.49 11.01
N PRO A 457 18.21 1.99 9.77
CA PRO A 457 18.23 3.42 9.51
C PRO A 457 17.19 4.10 10.41
N ARG A 458 17.54 5.27 10.96
CA ARG A 458 16.59 6.08 11.73
C ARG A 458 15.39 6.36 10.82
N GLN A 459 14.19 6.17 11.35
CA GLN A 459 12.99 6.58 10.64
C GLN A 459 12.90 8.10 10.74
N ASP A 460 13.12 8.78 9.63
CA ASP A 460 13.04 10.24 9.54
C ASP A 460 11.61 10.74 9.82
N SER A 461 11.47 12.04 10.04
CA SER A 461 10.13 12.64 10.16
C SER A 461 9.42 12.62 8.79
N PRO A 462 8.13 12.22 8.75
CA PRO A 462 7.37 12.17 7.49
C PRO A 462 7.37 13.52 6.78
N SER A 463 7.62 13.50 5.46
CA SER A 463 7.76 14.70 4.65
C SER A 463 6.81 14.67 3.44
N SER A 464 6.13 15.79 3.18
CA SER A 464 5.22 15.95 2.04
C SER A 464 5.93 16.17 0.69
N PHE A 465 7.27 16.18 0.70
CA PHE A 465 8.14 16.32 -0.46
C PHE A 465 9.18 15.19 -0.45
N ARG A 466 9.32 14.47 -1.57
CA ARG A 466 10.36 13.45 -1.81
C ARG A 466 11.71 14.07 -2.22
N LEU A 467 11.68 15.23 -2.89
CA LEU A 467 12.86 15.93 -3.42
C LEU A 467 12.93 17.36 -2.87
N ARG A 468 14.14 17.84 -2.58
CA ARG A 468 14.44 19.20 -2.07
C ARG A 468 15.52 19.86 -2.93
N TRP A 469 15.48 21.19 -3.03
CA TRP A 469 16.27 21.94 -4.01
C TRP A 469 16.78 23.27 -3.44
N GLY A 470 18.04 23.62 -3.73
CA GLY A 470 18.64 24.90 -3.34
C GLY A 470 19.28 24.97 -1.94
N GLU A 471 19.11 23.94 -1.11
CA GLU A 471 19.86 23.74 0.15
C GLU A 471 21.21 23.06 -0.12
N GLU A 472 22.19 23.16 0.78
CA GLU A 472 23.54 22.56 0.58
C GLU A 472 23.50 21.02 0.48
N ASP A 473 22.58 20.37 1.21
CA ASP A 473 22.28 18.93 1.12
C ASP A 473 21.18 18.60 0.07
N GLY A 474 20.73 19.57 -0.73
CA GLY A 474 19.65 19.42 -1.69
C GLY A 474 20.05 18.69 -2.98
N GLY A 475 19.06 18.20 -3.74
CA GLY A 475 19.25 17.50 -5.02
C GLY A 475 19.81 18.36 -6.17
N GLY A 476 20.31 19.56 -5.88
CA GLY A 476 20.85 20.52 -6.84
C GLY A 476 20.20 21.90 -6.76
N PRO A 477 20.57 22.82 -7.69
CA PRO A 477 20.08 24.20 -7.68
C PRO A 477 18.57 24.28 -7.94
N SER A 478 17.91 25.26 -7.31
CA SER A 478 16.50 25.57 -7.58
C SER A 478 16.32 26.30 -8.92
N TYR A 479 15.24 25.98 -9.63
CA TYR A 479 14.74 26.70 -10.80
C TYR A 479 13.41 27.44 -10.53
N GLN A 480 12.99 27.56 -9.26
CA GLN A 480 11.94 28.49 -8.86
C GLN A 480 12.42 29.94 -9.12
N GLY A 481 11.50 30.86 -9.44
CA GLY A 481 11.80 32.24 -9.85
C GLY A 481 12.45 32.38 -11.23
N ARG A 482 12.66 31.29 -11.98
CA ARG A 482 13.13 31.35 -13.38
C ARG A 482 11.99 31.79 -14.29
N ARG A 483 12.27 32.67 -15.25
CA ARG A 483 11.30 33.09 -16.27
C ARG A 483 11.25 32.11 -17.44
N LEU A 484 10.06 31.89 -18.00
CA LEU A 484 9.84 31.05 -19.18
C LEU A 484 10.41 31.63 -20.48
N GLY A 485 10.70 32.93 -20.51
CA GLY A 485 11.43 33.60 -21.59
C GLY A 485 10.91 33.28 -22.98
N SER A 486 11.80 32.83 -23.86
CA SER A 486 11.50 32.47 -25.25
C SER A 486 10.46 31.34 -25.46
N ALA A 487 10.00 30.63 -24.41
CA ALA A 487 8.85 29.72 -24.50
C ALA A 487 7.47 30.44 -24.54
N VAL A 488 7.42 31.74 -24.20
CA VAL A 488 6.18 32.54 -24.12
C VAL A 488 6.29 33.85 -24.91
N LYS A 489 5.36 34.06 -25.86
CA LYS A 489 5.25 35.31 -26.63
C LYS A 489 4.18 36.23 -26.05
N LYS A 490 4.57 37.45 -25.66
CA LYS A 490 3.63 38.52 -25.29
C LYS A 490 3.08 39.20 -26.56
N ARG A 491 1.76 39.18 -26.77
CA ARG A 491 1.08 39.78 -27.93
C ARG A 491 -0.22 40.48 -27.52
N LYS A 492 -0.30 41.80 -27.74
CA LYS A 492 -1.45 42.67 -27.40
C LYS A 492 -1.94 42.46 -25.96
N GLY A 493 -1.04 42.56 -24.98
CA GLY A 493 -1.36 42.35 -23.54
C GLY A 493 -1.54 40.89 -23.12
N SER A 494 -1.93 39.98 -24.02
CA SER A 494 -2.03 38.54 -23.74
C SER A 494 -0.68 37.83 -23.88
N ALA A 495 -0.36 36.93 -22.95
CA ALA A 495 0.68 35.92 -23.15
C ALA A 495 0.15 34.76 -23.99
N ARG A 496 0.97 34.16 -24.84
CA ARG A 496 0.66 32.94 -25.61
C ARG A 496 1.89 32.02 -25.68
N PRO A 497 1.72 30.69 -25.82
CA PRO A 497 2.82 29.78 -26.07
C PRO A 497 3.60 30.20 -27.32
N SER A 498 4.93 30.00 -27.32
CA SER A 498 5.76 30.26 -28.49
C SER A 498 5.48 29.33 -29.66
N ASN A 499 5.02 28.11 -29.36
CA ASN A 499 4.75 27.06 -30.33
C ASN A 499 3.29 27.15 -30.84
N PRO A 500 3.05 27.21 -32.16
CA PRO A 500 1.71 27.25 -32.72
C PRO A 500 1.08 25.86 -32.94
N THR A 501 1.86 24.79 -32.72
CA THR A 501 1.47 23.40 -32.94
C THR A 501 1.64 22.57 -31.67
N TYR A 502 0.76 21.59 -31.50
CA TYR A 502 0.74 20.62 -30.41
C TYR A 502 0.68 19.21 -31.03
N TRP A 503 1.39 18.24 -30.46
CA TRP A 503 1.34 16.84 -30.91
C TRP A 503 0.47 16.00 -29.97
N HIS A 504 -0.35 15.13 -30.54
CA HIS A 504 -1.21 14.22 -29.80
C HIS A 504 -0.62 12.81 -29.80
N THR A 505 -0.81 12.07 -28.70
CA THR A 505 -0.64 10.61 -28.72
C THR A 505 -1.56 10.01 -29.79
N ALA A 506 -1.11 8.95 -30.47
CA ALA A 506 -1.88 8.28 -31.53
C ALA A 506 -3.11 7.54 -30.97
N LEU A 507 -4.23 8.26 -30.81
CA LEU A 507 -5.46 7.70 -30.23
C LEU A 507 -6.18 6.73 -31.18
N SER A 508 -5.94 5.43 -31.00
CA SER A 508 -6.69 4.36 -31.65
C SER A 508 -8.16 4.31 -31.19
N SER A 509 -9.06 3.83 -32.06
CA SER A 509 -10.51 3.75 -31.78
C SER A 509 -10.87 2.47 -30.99
N CYS A 510 -10.57 2.49 -29.70
CA CYS A 510 -10.76 1.35 -28.81
C CYS A 510 -12.25 1.07 -28.45
N LYS A 511 -12.61 -0.20 -28.22
CA LYS A 511 -13.94 -0.60 -27.71
C LYS A 511 -13.97 -0.50 -26.18
N PRO A 512 -14.79 0.35 -25.53
CA PRO A 512 -14.66 0.65 -24.09
C PRO A 512 -14.70 -0.55 -23.14
N ARG A 513 -15.43 -1.63 -23.46
CA ARG A 513 -15.52 -2.84 -22.62
C ARG A 513 -14.35 -3.83 -22.79
N HIS A 514 -13.47 -3.60 -23.76
CA HIS A 514 -12.36 -4.50 -24.13
C HIS A 514 -11.05 -3.71 -24.29
N CYS A 515 -10.99 -2.51 -23.72
CA CYS A 515 -9.82 -1.66 -23.84
C CYS A 515 -8.83 -1.97 -22.71
N THR A 516 -7.62 -2.37 -23.08
CA THR A 516 -6.50 -2.55 -22.16
C THR A 516 -5.74 -1.24 -21.97
N ASP A 517 -4.71 -1.29 -21.16
CA ASP A 517 -3.63 -0.31 -21.27
C ASP A 517 -2.97 -0.44 -22.66
N HIS A 518 -2.57 0.69 -23.23
CA HIS A 518 -1.89 0.79 -24.52
C HIS A 518 -0.56 1.55 -24.41
N PHE A 519 -0.13 1.94 -23.20
CA PHE A 519 1.12 2.69 -23.01
C PHE A 519 2.32 1.90 -23.52
N LEU A 520 2.48 0.65 -23.07
CA LEU A 520 3.63 -0.21 -23.43
C LEU A 520 3.70 -0.50 -24.94
N GLU A 521 2.56 -0.60 -25.63
CA GLU A 521 2.52 -0.78 -27.09
C GLU A 521 2.93 0.48 -27.86
N MET A 522 2.75 1.66 -27.25
CA MET A 522 3.05 2.95 -27.87
C MET A 522 4.37 3.56 -27.39
N GLU A 523 4.94 3.12 -26.27
CA GLU A 523 6.06 3.76 -25.56
C GLU A 523 7.24 4.04 -26.50
N ASP A 524 7.58 3.08 -27.36
CA ASP A 524 8.70 3.23 -28.29
C ASP A 524 8.50 4.30 -29.37
N SER A 525 7.25 4.67 -29.65
CA SER A 525 6.86 5.73 -30.59
C SER A 525 6.74 7.12 -29.94
N LEU A 526 6.83 7.22 -28.60
CA LEU A 526 6.72 8.47 -27.87
C LEU A 526 8.06 9.23 -27.82
N PRO A 527 8.04 10.59 -27.79
CA PRO A 527 9.23 11.37 -27.51
C PRO A 527 9.83 11.03 -26.15
N ARG A 528 11.15 10.85 -26.08
CA ARG A 528 11.84 10.39 -24.86
C ARG A 528 11.93 11.46 -23.80
N SER A 529 11.91 12.74 -24.17
CA SER A 529 11.68 13.84 -23.21
C SER A 529 10.31 13.76 -22.54
N TYR A 530 9.26 13.36 -23.27
CA TYR A 530 7.92 13.15 -22.72
C TYR A 530 7.85 11.90 -21.83
N VAL A 531 8.40 10.77 -22.26
CA VAL A 531 8.47 9.55 -21.43
C VAL A 531 9.25 9.81 -20.14
N SER A 532 10.40 10.50 -20.21
CA SER A 532 11.18 10.85 -19.01
C SER A 532 10.43 11.78 -18.06
N VAL A 533 9.64 12.72 -18.57
CA VAL A 533 8.75 13.57 -17.76
C VAL A 533 7.63 12.75 -17.10
N LEU A 534 7.06 11.75 -17.79
CA LEU A 534 6.13 10.79 -17.18
C LEU A 534 6.83 9.97 -16.07
N GLY A 535 8.04 9.48 -16.29
CA GLY A 535 8.83 8.74 -15.31
C GLY A 535 9.23 9.54 -14.06
N MET A 536 9.50 10.85 -14.22
CA MET A 536 9.70 11.78 -13.09
C MET A 536 8.42 11.90 -12.24
N VAL A 537 7.27 12.13 -12.89
CA VAL A 537 5.96 12.24 -12.22
C VAL A 537 5.51 10.93 -11.58
N SER A 538 5.67 9.81 -12.30
CA SER A 538 5.38 8.45 -11.85
C SER A 538 6.12 8.12 -10.55
N PHE A 539 7.40 8.46 -10.48
CA PHE A 539 8.20 8.30 -9.26
C PHE A 539 7.70 9.16 -8.10
N LEU A 540 7.42 10.46 -8.33
CA LEU A 540 6.92 11.34 -7.25
C LEU A 540 5.60 10.84 -6.66
N LEU A 541 4.70 10.33 -7.51
CA LEU A 541 3.38 9.83 -7.09
C LEU A 541 3.36 8.36 -6.64
N GLY A 542 4.42 7.58 -6.88
CA GLY A 542 4.43 6.14 -6.62
C GLY A 542 3.41 5.35 -7.46
N VAL A 543 3.07 5.85 -8.66
CA VAL A 543 2.11 5.21 -9.59
C VAL A 543 2.79 4.87 -10.92
N GLN A 544 2.29 3.87 -11.64
CA GLN A 544 2.84 3.52 -12.96
C GLN A 544 2.64 4.65 -13.98
N GLU A 545 3.64 4.89 -14.83
CA GLU A 545 3.64 5.91 -15.90
C GLU A 545 2.38 5.84 -16.77
N THR A 546 1.85 4.64 -16.98
CA THR A 546 0.65 4.39 -17.78
C THR A 546 -0.59 5.12 -17.25
N HIS A 547 -0.72 5.25 -15.91
CA HIS A 547 -1.86 5.92 -15.28
C HIS A 547 -1.77 7.44 -15.48
N VAL A 548 -0.56 8.00 -15.40
CA VAL A 548 -0.27 9.40 -15.70
C VAL A 548 -0.53 9.68 -17.19
N HIS A 549 -0.06 8.80 -18.08
CA HIS A 549 -0.27 8.91 -19.52
C HIS A 549 -1.76 8.83 -19.91
N ALA A 550 -2.52 7.95 -19.26
CA ALA A 550 -3.95 7.82 -19.48
C ALA A 550 -4.70 9.11 -19.12
N GLU A 551 -4.35 9.76 -18.00
CA GLU A 551 -4.94 11.03 -17.57
C GLU A 551 -4.50 12.20 -18.46
N VAL A 552 -3.24 12.25 -18.90
CA VAL A 552 -2.77 13.20 -19.94
C VAL A 552 -3.60 13.06 -21.22
N CYS A 553 -3.82 11.83 -21.68
CA CYS A 553 -4.68 11.57 -22.85
C CYS A 553 -6.15 11.96 -22.60
N LEU A 554 -6.63 11.89 -21.35
CA LEU A 554 -7.97 12.32 -20.96
C LEU A 554 -8.09 13.85 -21.01
N LEU A 555 -7.11 14.57 -20.44
CA LEU A 555 -7.01 16.03 -20.49
C LEU A 555 -6.87 16.56 -21.92
N GLU A 556 -6.05 15.95 -22.77
CA GLU A 556 -5.97 16.32 -24.20
C GLU A 556 -7.33 16.17 -24.90
N ARG A 557 -8.05 15.08 -24.62
CA ARG A 557 -9.40 14.88 -25.16
C ARG A 557 -10.40 15.93 -24.65
N LEU A 558 -10.22 16.51 -23.47
CA LEU A 558 -11.07 17.60 -22.97
C LEU A 558 -10.67 18.96 -23.54
N LEU A 559 -9.36 19.24 -23.62
CA LEU A 559 -8.79 20.50 -24.07
C LEU A 559 -8.98 20.74 -25.59
N PHE A 560 -8.88 19.69 -26.41
CA PHE A 560 -8.85 19.82 -27.87
C PHE A 560 -10.11 19.31 -28.60
N LYS A 561 -11.04 18.63 -27.93
CA LYS A 561 -12.35 18.32 -28.55
C LYS A 561 -13.19 19.59 -28.63
N ARG A 562 -13.39 20.08 -29.85
CA ARG A 562 -14.52 20.99 -30.14
C ARG A 562 -15.82 20.31 -29.72
N PRO A 563 -16.77 21.03 -29.07
CA PRO A 563 -18.08 20.48 -28.81
C PRO A 563 -18.73 20.07 -30.14
N CYS A 564 -19.16 18.80 -30.25
CA CYS A 564 -19.88 18.35 -31.43
C CYS A 564 -21.17 19.17 -31.56
N GLN A 565 -21.30 19.91 -32.66
CA GLN A 565 -22.61 20.46 -33.02
C GLN A 565 -23.62 19.30 -33.09
N PRO A 566 -24.82 19.45 -32.50
CA PRO A 566 -25.81 18.38 -32.54
C PRO A 566 -26.16 18.07 -33.99
N ARG A 567 -25.93 16.82 -34.41
CA ARG A 567 -26.29 16.36 -35.76
C ARG A 567 -27.79 16.58 -35.98
N THR A 568 -28.11 17.59 -36.78
CA THR A 568 -29.47 17.80 -37.29
C THR A 568 -29.88 16.55 -38.06
N LYS A 569 -30.90 15.84 -37.56
CA LYS A 569 -31.41 14.62 -38.19
C LYS A 569 -32.11 15.00 -39.50
N THR A 570 -31.38 14.95 -40.61
CA THR A 570 -31.94 15.08 -41.96
C THR A 570 -32.88 13.91 -42.25
N SER A 571 -34.17 14.14 -42.06
CA SER A 571 -35.22 13.14 -42.28
C SER A 571 -35.42 12.87 -43.78
N HIS A 572 -34.69 11.90 -44.34
CA HIS A 572 -35.01 11.35 -45.66
C HIS A 572 -36.31 10.52 -45.59
N GLY A 573 -37.43 11.20 -45.79
CA GLY A 573 -38.74 10.57 -45.93
C GLY A 573 -38.80 9.70 -47.19
N SER A 574 -39.08 8.41 -47.02
CA SER A 574 -39.18 7.47 -48.13
C SER A 574 -40.41 7.77 -49.01
N ARG A 575 -40.18 8.28 -50.22
CA ARG A 575 -41.20 8.33 -51.27
C ARG A 575 -41.30 6.94 -51.93
N ARG A 576 -42.24 6.12 -51.46
CA ARG A 576 -42.76 5.00 -52.26
C ARG A 576 -43.30 5.56 -53.58
N LYS A 577 -42.84 5.03 -54.72
CA LYS A 577 -43.54 5.16 -56.00
C LYS A 577 -44.75 4.22 -56.00
N LYS A 578 -45.78 4.60 -56.76
CA LYS A 578 -46.73 3.66 -57.37
C LYS A 578 -46.12 3.09 -58.65
#